data_AF-A0A1G2S609-F1
#
_entry.id   AF-A0A1G2S609-F1
#
_cell.length_a   1.000
_cell.length_b   1.000
_cell.length_c   1.000
_cell.angle_alpha   90.00
_cell.angle_beta   90.00
_cell.angle_gamma   90.00
#
_symmetry.space_group_name_H-M   'P 1'
#
loop_
_entity.id
_entity.type
_entity.pdbx_description
1 polymer ?
#
loop_
_entity_poly.entity_id
_entity_poly.type
_entity_poly.pdbx_seq_one_letter_code
_entity_poly.pdbx_strand_id
1 'polypeptide(L)'
;MSREQIKTLLVNITTAAIAIGVLVVGYFVFLKKETPVVDSVPSIAAIVEETASIGAEIDETVRGLGDLERAVAGATIIFDMPAFKNLQNFSVEIPVEATGRPNPFVPTAWKLKMKTLE
;
A
#
# COMPACT_ATOMS: atom_id res chain seq x y z
N MET A 1 30.38 -65.18 20.60
CA MET A 1 30.21 -64.05 19.65
C MET A 1 31.54 -63.31 19.57
N SER A 2 32.10 -63.07 18.39
CA SER A 2 33.40 -62.39 18.27
C SER A 2 33.27 -60.90 18.63
N ARG A 3 34.34 -60.28 19.13
CA ARG A 3 34.36 -58.85 19.50
C ARG A 3 33.93 -57.93 18.35
N GLU A 4 34.23 -58.35 17.12
CA GLU A 4 33.82 -57.64 15.90
C GLU A 4 32.32 -57.78 15.61
N GLN A 5 31.71 -58.94 15.86
CA GLN A 5 30.25 -59.11 15.71
C GLN A 5 29.47 -58.25 16.71
N ILE A 6 29.97 -58.08 17.93
CA ILE A 6 29.33 -57.23 18.96
C ILE A 6 29.39 -55.75 18.55
N LYS A 7 30.52 -55.28 18.00
CA LYS A 7 30.66 -53.91 17.50
C LYS A 7 29.70 -53.63 16.35
N THR A 8 29.63 -54.52 15.37
CA THR A 8 28.72 -54.36 14.21
C THR A 8 27.26 -54.36 14.65
N LEU A 9 26.89 -55.22 15.61
CA LEU A 9 25.54 -55.25 16.17
C LEU A 9 25.21 -53.94 16.90
N LEU A 10 26.15 -53.40 17.67
CA LEU A 10 25.95 -52.13 18.37
C LEU A 10 25.77 -50.95 17.39
N VAL A 11 26.60 -50.89 16.34
CA VAL A 11 26.50 -49.84 15.30
C VAL A 11 25.18 -49.95 14.54
N ASN A 12 24.72 -51.16 14.23
CA ASN A 12 23.45 -51.37 13.53
C ASN A 12 22.25 -50.95 14.38
N ILE A 13 22.24 -51.28 15.68
CA ILE A 13 21.20 -50.84 16.61
C ILE A 13 21.18 -49.32 16.72
N THR A 14 22.35 -48.70 16.83
CA THR A 14 22.47 -47.23 16.97
C THR A 14 21.98 -46.53 15.71
N THR A 15 22.37 -47.04 14.53
CA THR A 15 21.92 -46.52 13.23
C THR A 15 20.40 -46.66 13.07
N ALA A 16 19.83 -47.80 13.45
CA ALA A 16 18.39 -48.01 13.42
C ALA A 16 17.64 -47.06 14.36
N ALA A 17 18.15 -46.85 15.58
CA ALA A 17 17.58 -45.92 16.53
C ALA A 17 17.59 -44.47 16.01
N ILE A 18 18.67 -44.05 15.36
CA ILE A 18 18.77 -42.73 14.74
C ILE A 18 17.78 -42.60 13.58
N ALA A 19 17.68 -43.61 12.71
CA ALA A 19 16.74 -43.59 11.59
C ALA A 19 15.28 -43.49 12.06
N ILE A 20 14.90 -44.27 13.08
CA ILE A 20 13.58 -44.18 13.71
C ILE A 20 13.38 -42.80 14.35
N GLY A 21 14.38 -42.27 15.04
CA GLY A 21 14.33 -40.93 15.63
C GLY A 21 14.07 -39.83 14.59
N VAL A 22 14.76 -39.87 13.45
CA VAL A 22 14.53 -38.92 12.34
C VAL A 22 13.13 -39.06 11.75
N LEU A 23 12.63 -40.29 11.60
CA LEU A 23 11.27 -40.52 11.10
C LEU A 23 10.21 -40.01 12.09
N VAL A 24 10.40 -40.22 13.39
CA VAL A 24 9.50 -39.72 14.43
C VAL A 24 9.53 -38.20 14.46
N VAL A 25 10.72 -37.57 14.53
CA VAL A 25 10.84 -36.10 14.51
C VAL A 25 10.24 -35.53 13.23
N GLY A 26 10.52 -36.14 12.07
CA GLY A 26 9.91 -35.77 10.80
C GLY A 26 8.38 -35.88 10.84
N TYR A 27 7.83 -36.97 11.35
CA TYR A 27 6.39 -37.14 11.53
C TYR A 27 5.79 -36.03 12.41
N PHE A 28 6.42 -35.70 13.53
CA PHE A 28 5.95 -34.63 14.41
C PHE A 28 6.08 -33.23 13.78
N VAL A 29 7.14 -32.98 12.99
CA VAL A 29 7.36 -31.70 12.31
C VAL A 29 6.44 -31.51 11.10
N PHE A 30 6.10 -32.58 10.38
CA PHE A 30 5.32 -32.51 9.14
C PHE A 30 3.83 -32.81 9.33
N LEU A 31 3.46 -33.74 10.22
CA LEU A 31 2.07 -34.12 10.47
C LEU A 31 1.51 -33.59 11.79
N LYS A 32 2.35 -33.27 12.78
CA LYS A 32 1.94 -32.68 14.06
C LYS A 32 2.40 -31.23 14.24
N LYS A 33 2.89 -30.58 13.18
CA LYS A 33 2.69 -29.14 13.07
C LYS A 33 1.19 -28.99 13.15
N GLU A 34 0.71 -28.32 14.19
CA GLU A 34 -0.69 -27.91 14.29
C GLU A 34 -1.11 -27.54 12.88
N THR A 35 -1.97 -28.35 12.27
CA THR A 35 -2.81 -27.81 11.22
C THR A 35 -3.36 -26.57 11.89
N PRO A 36 -3.01 -25.34 11.46
CA PRO A 36 -3.74 -24.22 11.97
C PRO A 36 -5.18 -24.62 11.64
N VAL A 37 -5.98 -24.87 12.69
CA VAL A 37 -7.41 -24.80 12.50
C VAL A 37 -7.54 -23.39 11.98
N VAL A 38 -7.81 -23.28 10.68
CA VAL A 38 -8.16 -22.02 10.07
C VAL A 38 -9.52 -21.71 10.68
N ASP A 39 -9.50 -21.23 11.93
CA ASP A 39 -10.67 -20.78 12.71
C ASP A 39 -11.24 -19.48 12.13
N SER A 40 -10.67 -19.03 11.02
CA SER A 40 -11.17 -17.93 10.23
C SER A 40 -11.17 -18.37 8.77
N VAL A 41 -12.10 -19.25 8.39
CA VAL A 41 -12.69 -19.07 7.06
C VAL A 41 -13.47 -17.76 7.18
N PRO A 42 -13.00 -16.64 6.60
CA PRO A 42 -13.78 -15.42 6.63
C PRO A 42 -15.17 -15.77 6.10
N SER A 43 -16.21 -15.33 6.81
CA SER A 43 -17.58 -15.63 6.37
C SER A 43 -17.73 -15.19 4.92
N ILE A 44 -18.54 -15.90 4.13
CA ILE A 44 -18.77 -15.52 2.72
C ILE A 44 -19.19 -14.03 2.64
N ALA A 45 -19.88 -13.51 3.65
CA ALA A 45 -20.19 -12.09 3.77
C ALA A 45 -18.96 -11.20 3.93
N ALA A 46 -17.98 -11.58 4.77
CA ALA A 46 -16.72 -10.86 4.92
C ALA A 46 -15.87 -10.89 3.63
N ILE A 47 -15.84 -12.02 2.91
CA ILE A 47 -15.15 -12.13 1.61
C ILE A 47 -15.83 -11.25 0.55
N VAL A 48 -17.15 -11.21 0.54
CA VAL A 48 -17.93 -10.38 -0.40
C VAL A 48 -17.77 -8.89 -0.10
N GLU A 49 -17.76 -8.50 1.17
CA GLU A 49 -17.52 -7.12 1.59
C GLU A 49 -16.10 -6.66 1.26
N GLU A 50 -15.09 -7.50 1.52
CA GLU A 50 -13.69 -7.24 1.15
C GLU A 50 -13.51 -7.16 -0.38
N THR A 51 -14.14 -8.06 -1.14
CA THR A 51 -14.10 -8.04 -2.62
C THR A 51 -14.80 -6.80 -3.19
N ALA A 52 -15.92 -6.36 -2.59
CA ALA A 52 -16.60 -5.14 -3.00
C ALA A 52 -15.78 -3.88 -2.69
N SER A 53 -15.08 -3.84 -1.54
CA SER A 53 -14.15 -2.76 -1.20
C SER A 53 -13.00 -2.68 -2.19
N ILE A 54 -12.36 -3.82 -2.48
CA ILE A 54 -11.27 -3.90 -3.47
C ILE A 54 -11.77 -3.48 -4.86
N GLY A 55 -12.98 -3.88 -5.26
CA GLY A 55 -13.58 -3.45 -6.52
C GLY A 55 -13.77 -1.93 -6.59
N ALA A 56 -14.27 -1.31 -5.51
CA ALA A 56 -14.43 0.14 -5.44
C ALA A 56 -13.08 0.88 -5.48
N GLU A 57 -12.06 0.38 -4.79
CA GLU A 57 -10.71 0.95 -4.80
C GLU A 57 -10.04 0.84 -6.18
N ILE A 58 -10.26 -0.26 -6.90
CA ILE A 58 -9.79 -0.44 -8.28
C ILE A 58 -10.50 0.55 -9.21
N ASP A 59 -11.83 0.66 -9.12
CA ASP A 59 -12.59 1.60 -9.95
C ASP A 59 -12.18 3.06 -9.69
N GLU A 60 -11.94 3.43 -8.43
CA GLU A 60 -11.42 4.74 -8.06
C GLU A 60 -10.01 4.98 -8.64
N THR A 61 -9.13 3.98 -8.57
CA THR A 61 -7.78 4.05 -9.13
C THR A 61 -7.82 4.20 -10.66
N VAL A 62 -8.66 3.43 -11.34
CA VAL A 62 -8.84 3.52 -12.80
C VAL A 62 -9.37 4.89 -13.20
N ARG A 63 -10.34 5.43 -12.44
CA ARG A 63 -10.86 6.78 -12.68
C ARG A 63 -9.79 7.84 -12.47
N GLY A 64 -9.00 7.72 -11.39
CA GLY A 64 -7.89 8.62 -11.10
C GLY A 64 -6.81 8.60 -12.18
N LEU A 65 -6.49 7.42 -12.73
CA LEU A 65 -5.56 7.29 -13.86
C LEU A 65 -6.11 7.95 -15.13
N GLY A 66 -7.40 7.78 -15.43
CA GLY A 66 -8.04 8.43 -16.58
C GLY A 66 -8.08 9.96 -16.47
N ASP A 67 -8.34 10.49 -15.27
CA ASP A 67 -8.29 11.93 -15.02
C ASP A 67 -6.87 12.48 -15.11
N LEU A 68 -5.87 11.73 -14.64
CA LEU A 68 -4.46 12.07 -14.79
C LEU A 68 -4.04 12.09 -16.26
N GLU A 69 -4.42 11.08 -17.06
CA GLU A 69 -4.13 11.03 -18.49
C GLU A 69 -4.69 12.25 -19.22
N ARG A 70 -5.94 12.62 -18.93
CA ARG A 70 -6.57 13.83 -19.48
C ARG A 70 -5.86 15.11 -19.05
N ALA A 71 -5.46 15.21 -17.78
CA ALA A 71 -4.73 16.36 -17.27
C ALA A 71 -3.37 16.51 -17.95
N VAL A 72 -2.65 15.40 -18.16
CA VAL A 72 -1.36 15.37 -18.87
C VAL A 72 -1.54 15.76 -20.34
N ALA A 73 -2.56 15.24 -21.01
CA ALA A 73 -2.88 15.61 -22.39
C ALA A 73 -3.20 17.11 -22.51
N GLY A 74 -4.03 17.64 -21.61
CA GLY A 74 -4.35 19.07 -21.55
C GLY A 74 -3.12 19.94 -21.27
N ALA A 75 -2.26 19.53 -20.34
CA ALA A 75 -1.03 20.24 -20.02
C ALA A 75 -0.04 20.24 -21.20
N THR A 76 0.08 19.13 -21.92
CA THR A 76 0.93 19.01 -23.11
C THR A 76 0.47 19.99 -24.19
N ILE A 77 -0.85 20.09 -24.43
CA ILE A 77 -1.41 21.05 -25.38
C ILE A 77 -1.00 22.48 -24.98
N ILE A 78 -1.14 22.86 -23.71
CA ILE A 78 -0.78 24.19 -23.21
C ILE A 78 0.71 24.46 -23.37
N PHE A 79 1.56 23.50 -22.99
CA PHE A 79 3.01 23.63 -23.11
C PHE A 79 3.49 23.66 -24.55
N ASP A 80 2.73 23.07 -25.48
CA ASP A 80 3.02 23.11 -26.90
C ASP A 80 2.59 24.41 -27.59
N MET A 81 1.72 25.21 -26.96
CA MET A 81 1.28 26.48 -27.53
C MET A 81 2.47 27.43 -27.75
N PRO A 82 2.58 28.07 -28.93
CA PRO A 82 3.62 29.08 -29.19
C PRO A 82 3.61 30.21 -28.16
N ALA A 83 2.43 30.61 -27.67
CA ALA A 83 2.29 31.63 -26.63
C ALA A 83 2.98 31.21 -25.32
N PHE A 84 2.86 29.94 -24.92
CA PHE A 84 3.53 29.41 -23.73
C PHE A 84 5.04 29.26 -23.94
N LYS A 85 5.47 28.73 -25.09
CA LYS A 85 6.89 28.59 -25.45
C LYS A 85 7.63 29.92 -25.55
N ASN A 86 6.90 30.98 -25.91
CA ASN A 86 7.41 32.34 -26.01
C ASN A 86 7.23 33.17 -24.73
N LEU A 87 6.78 32.55 -23.62
CA LEU A 87 6.82 33.22 -22.32
C LEU A 87 8.27 33.49 -21.96
N GLN A 88 8.63 34.77 -22.04
CA GLN A 88 9.94 35.27 -21.67
C GLN A 88 9.74 36.36 -20.61
N ASN A 89 10.68 36.43 -19.67
CA ASN A 89 10.74 37.43 -18.62
C ASN A 89 9.63 37.33 -17.55
N PHE A 90 9.77 36.37 -16.63
CA PHE A 90 9.00 36.28 -15.38
C PHE A 90 9.36 37.35 -14.33
N SER A 91 10.28 38.25 -14.67
CA SER A 91 10.79 39.31 -13.80
C SER A 91 10.04 40.63 -13.96
N VAL A 92 9.04 40.69 -14.85
CA VAL A 92 8.19 41.88 -15.01
C VAL A 92 7.11 41.85 -13.93
N GLU A 93 7.03 42.92 -13.14
CA GLU A 93 5.94 43.11 -12.19
C GLU A 93 4.59 43.05 -12.93
N ILE A 94 3.71 42.16 -12.49
CA ILE A 94 2.34 42.11 -12.99
C ILE A 94 1.66 43.39 -12.52
N PRO A 95 1.15 44.23 -13.45
CA PRO A 95 0.45 45.45 -13.06
C PRO A 95 -0.75 45.07 -12.19
N VAL A 96 -0.88 45.75 -11.05
CA VAL A 96 -2.00 45.52 -10.13
C VAL A 96 -3.27 46.01 -10.81
N GLU A 97 -4.01 45.09 -11.43
CA GLU A 97 -5.37 45.38 -11.87
C GLU A 97 -6.26 45.54 -10.65
N ALA A 98 -7.02 46.64 -10.60
CA ALA A 98 -8.13 46.75 -9.68
C ALA A 98 -9.17 45.70 -10.09
N THR A 99 -9.14 44.53 -9.44
CA THR A 99 -10.05 43.41 -9.71
C THR A 99 -11.52 43.74 -9.45
N GLY A 100 -11.85 45.00 -9.11
CA GLY A 100 -13.18 45.54 -8.82
C GLY A 100 -13.85 44.91 -7.61
N ARG A 101 -13.23 43.87 -7.03
CA ARG A 101 -13.76 43.03 -5.98
C ARG A 101 -12.88 43.21 -4.75
N PRO A 102 -13.45 43.59 -3.61
CA PRO A 102 -12.68 43.62 -2.37
C PRO A 102 -12.18 42.20 -2.08
N ASN A 103 -10.90 42.10 -1.69
CA ASN A 103 -10.29 40.82 -1.36
C ASN A 103 -11.08 40.15 -0.22
N PRO A 104 -11.65 38.95 -0.45
CA PRO A 104 -12.53 38.27 0.52
C PRO A 104 -11.79 37.78 1.77
N PHE A 105 -10.45 37.77 1.73
CA PHE A 105 -9.59 37.38 2.85
C PHE A 105 -9.20 38.57 3.73
N VAL A 106 -9.53 39.80 3.34
CA VAL A 106 -9.32 40.98 4.20
C VAL A 106 -10.46 41.05 5.22
N PRO A 107 -10.16 41.17 6.52
CA PRO A 107 -11.19 41.35 7.53
C PRO A 107 -12.07 42.55 7.18
N THR A 108 -13.37 42.28 7.10
CA THR A 108 -14.39 43.32 6.89
C THR A 108 -14.37 44.31 8.06
N ALA A 109 -14.82 45.54 7.80
CA ALA A 109 -14.90 46.59 8.83
C ALA A 109 -15.72 46.15 10.07
N TRP A 110 -16.75 45.31 9.88
CA TRP A 110 -17.52 44.76 10.99
C TRP A 110 -16.70 43.81 11.87
N LYS A 111 -15.87 42.95 11.26
CA LYS A 111 -15.01 41.99 11.96
C LYS A 111 -13.91 42.70 12.75
N LEU A 112 -13.37 43.80 12.20
CA LEU A 112 -12.41 44.66 12.90
C LEU A 112 -13.04 45.42 14.08
N LYS A 113 -14.28 45.90 13.93
CA LYS A 113 -15.03 46.53 15.02
C LYS A 113 -15.36 45.56 16.16
N MET A 114 -15.66 44.29 15.87
CA MET A 114 -15.89 43.30 16.93
C MET A 114 -14.62 42.97 17.71
N LYS A 115 -13.46 42.88 17.03
CA LYS A 115 -12.17 42.59 17.67
C LYS A 115 -11.66 43.71 18.60
N THR A 116 -12.17 44.93 18.46
CA THR A 116 -11.80 46.07 19.32
C THR A 116 -12.73 46.24 20.53
N LEU A 117 -13.77 45.41 20.61
CA LEU A 117 -14.72 45.35 21.72
C LEU A 117 -14.47 44.13 22.64
N GLU A 118 -13.50 43.28 22.29
CA GLU A 118 -12.86 42.28 23.17
C GLU A 118 -11.62 42.88 23.83
#